data_AF-A0A2L2Z4E7-F1
#
_entry.id   AF-A0A2L2Z4E7-F1
#
_cell.length_a   1.000
_cell.length_b   1.000
_cell.length_c   1.000
_cell.angle_alpha   90.00
_cell.angle_beta   90.00
_cell.angle_gamma   90.00
#
_symmetry.space_group_name_H-M   'P 1'
#
loop_
_entity.id
_entity.type
_entity.pdbx_description
1 polymer ?
#
loop_
_entity_poly.entity_id
_entity_poly.type
_entity_poly.pdbx_seq_one_letter_code
_entity_poly.pdbx_strand_id
1 'polypeptide(L)'
;ARTIIEAFEVGISVIGVTDNMQFRPDCNAGLTKLVYCSQCAGFARTKPCSGYCLIVVRGCLAHVAELVQPWSDFVSGLERLTSGLVASYNIEEVLSVLDTKISEAIMYAMENGPELS
;
A
#
# COMPACT_ATOMS: atom_id res chain seq x y z
N ALA A 1 -4.40 14.04 -8.55
CA ALA A 1 -3.14 13.41 -9.00
C ALA A 1 -2.02 13.46 -7.95
N ARG A 2 -1.71 14.60 -7.31
CA ARG A 2 -0.61 14.69 -6.33
C ARG A 2 -0.70 13.67 -5.18
N THR A 3 -1.86 13.58 -4.51
CA THR A 3 -2.07 12.68 -3.37
C THR A 3 -1.88 11.20 -3.70
N ILE A 4 -2.21 10.77 -4.92
CA ILE A 4 -2.01 9.36 -5.31
C ILE A 4 -0.53 9.04 -5.51
N ILE A 5 0.27 9.97 -6.02
CA ILE A 5 1.72 9.80 -6.17
C ILE A 5 2.37 9.71 -4.79
N GLU A 6 2.06 10.66 -3.89
CA GLU A 6 2.57 10.67 -2.51
C GLU A 6 2.17 9.38 -1.77
N ALA A 7 0.94 8.89 -1.98
CA ALA A 7 0.50 7.63 -1.40
C ALA A 7 1.34 6.44 -1.93
N PHE A 8 1.60 6.34 -3.23
CA PHE A 8 2.44 5.27 -3.78
C PHE A 8 3.87 5.30 -3.24
N GLU A 9 4.46 6.48 -3.07
CA GLU A 9 5.81 6.62 -2.47
C GLU A 9 5.85 6.05 -1.04
N VAL A 10 4.82 6.34 -0.23
CA VAL A 10 4.68 5.75 1.11
C VAL A 10 4.53 4.24 1.02
N GLY A 11 3.69 3.74 0.12
CA GLY A 11 3.49 2.31 -0.08
C GLY A 11 4.78 1.56 -0.43
N ILE A 12 5.56 2.10 -1.37
CA ILE A 12 6.87 1.55 -1.76
C ILE A 12 7.83 1.56 -0.57
N SER A 13 7.88 2.65 0.20
CA SER A 13 8.74 2.76 1.39
C SER A 13 8.39 1.69 2.45
N VAL A 14 7.10 1.50 2.75
CA VAL A 14 6.64 0.49 3.72
C VAL A 14 7.00 -0.93 3.26
N ILE A 15 6.82 -1.24 1.98
CA ILE A 15 7.24 -2.54 1.41
C ILE A 15 8.75 -2.70 1.52
N GLY A 16 9.53 -1.67 1.17
CA GLY A 16 10.99 -1.72 1.25
C GLY A 16 11.52 -1.96 2.67
N VAL A 17 10.87 -1.37 3.68
CA VAL A 17 11.22 -1.59 5.09
C VAL A 17 10.83 -2.99 5.56
N THR A 18 9.65 -3.48 5.16
CA THR A 18 9.18 -4.80 5.59
C THR A 18 9.93 -5.95 4.90
N ASP A 19 10.35 -5.81 3.64
CA ASP A 19 11.14 -6.80 2.89
C ASP A 19 12.57 -6.96 3.44
N ASN A 20 13.16 -5.88 3.96
CA ASN A 20 14.49 -5.88 4.57
C ASN A 20 14.47 -6.08 6.09
N MET A 21 13.33 -6.48 6.67
CA MET A 21 13.23 -6.70 8.10
C MET A 21 14.13 -7.86 8.55
N GLN A 22 14.97 -7.60 9.56
CA GLN A 22 15.75 -8.65 10.20
C GLN A 22 14.94 -9.33 11.30
N PHE A 23 14.94 -10.66 11.30
CA PHE A 23 14.37 -11.43 12.40
C PHE A 23 15.16 -11.19 13.68
N ARG A 24 14.43 -11.02 14.78
CA ARG A 24 15.02 -10.92 16.11
C ARG A 24 15.78 -12.21 16.49
N PRO A 25 16.79 -12.15 17.38
CA PRO A 25 17.58 -13.32 17.77
C PRO A 25 16.76 -14.50 18.30
N ASP A 26 15.68 -14.23 19.04
CA ASP A 26 14.74 -15.22 19.55
C ASP A 26 13.95 -15.93 18.42
N CYS A 27 13.54 -15.19 17.40
CA CYS A 27 12.96 -15.78 16.19
C CYS A 27 13.98 -16.66 15.45
N ASN A 28 15.21 -16.18 15.26
CA ASN A 28 16.26 -16.97 14.59
C ASN A 28 16.53 -18.30 15.32
N ALA A 29 16.56 -18.28 16.66
CA ALA A 29 16.66 -19.50 17.46
C ALA A 29 15.44 -20.40 17.29
N GLY A 30 14.23 -19.83 17.28
CA GLY A 30 12.97 -20.56 17.05
C GLY A 30 12.92 -21.25 15.70
N LEU A 31 13.28 -20.53 14.62
CA LEU A 31 13.35 -21.07 13.26
C LEU A 31 14.43 -22.14 13.13
N THR A 32 15.59 -21.93 13.74
CA THR A 32 16.67 -22.93 13.75
C THR A 32 16.21 -24.23 14.41
N LYS A 33 15.51 -24.12 15.55
CA LYS A 33 14.93 -25.28 16.23
C LYS A 33 13.85 -25.97 15.40
N LEU A 34 13.00 -25.19 14.75
CA LEU A 34 11.93 -25.68 13.89
C LEU A 34 12.46 -26.48 12.69
N VAL A 35 13.57 -26.03 12.06
CA VAL A 35 14.07 -26.56 10.78
C VAL A 35 15.16 -27.63 10.97
N TYR A 36 16.08 -27.44 11.94
CA TYR A 36 17.32 -28.23 12.01
C TYR A 36 17.41 -29.17 13.21
N CYS A 37 16.75 -28.89 14.34
CA CYS A 37 16.93 -29.71 15.53
C CYS A 37 16.47 -31.17 15.38
N SER A 38 15.50 -31.47 14.50
CA SER A 38 15.11 -32.85 14.21
C SER A 38 16.27 -33.65 13.60
N GLN A 39 17.05 -33.03 12.71
CA GLN A 39 18.20 -33.65 12.07
C GLN A 39 19.32 -33.92 13.07
N CYS A 40 19.61 -32.95 13.95
CA CYS A 40 20.59 -33.11 15.03
C CYS A 40 20.20 -34.22 16.02
N ALA A 41 18.90 -34.48 16.18
CA ALA A 41 18.38 -35.56 17.02
C ALA A 41 18.26 -36.91 16.28
N GLY A 42 18.73 -37.02 15.04
CA GLY A 42 18.70 -38.26 14.24
C GLY A 42 17.45 -38.45 13.37
N PHE A 43 16.54 -37.48 13.34
CA PHE A 43 15.29 -37.52 12.57
C PHE A 43 15.38 -36.69 11.28
N ALA A 44 16.20 -37.12 10.33
CA ALA A 44 16.56 -36.34 9.14
C ALA A 44 15.42 -36.05 8.14
N ARG A 45 14.28 -36.73 8.21
CA ARG A 45 13.15 -36.56 7.27
C ARG A 45 11.83 -36.16 7.94
N THR A 46 11.86 -35.83 9.22
CA THR A 46 10.67 -35.45 9.97
C THR A 46 10.37 -33.98 9.75
N LYS A 47 9.18 -33.69 9.19
CA LYS A 47 8.68 -32.32 9.07
C LYS A 47 8.14 -31.81 10.40
N PRO A 48 8.28 -30.52 10.71
CA PRO A 48 7.65 -29.94 11.88
C PRO A 48 6.12 -30.03 11.78
N CYS A 49 5.47 -30.19 12.92
CA CYS A 49 4.00 -30.14 13.00
C CYS A 49 3.49 -28.78 12.50
N SER A 50 2.38 -28.78 11.76
CA SER A 50 1.77 -27.54 11.24
C SER A 50 1.52 -26.50 12.33
N GLY A 51 0.97 -26.93 13.48
CA GLY A 51 0.74 -26.05 14.63
C GLY A 51 2.03 -25.47 15.21
N TYR A 52 3.10 -26.26 15.31
CA TYR A 52 4.39 -25.76 15.83
C TYR A 52 5.03 -24.75 14.86
N CYS A 53 5.00 -25.05 13.56
CA CYS A 53 5.44 -24.12 12.52
C CYS A 53 4.70 -22.78 12.62
N LEU A 54 3.38 -22.83 12.71
CA LEU A 54 2.54 -21.64 12.77
C LEU A 54 2.82 -20.79 14.02
N ILE A 55 3.05 -21.40 15.18
CA ILE A 55 3.40 -20.67 16.41
C ILE A 55 4.73 -19.94 16.25
N VAL A 56 5.76 -20.61 15.72
CA VAL A 56 7.10 -20.01 15.54
C VAL A 56 7.03 -18.86 14.52
N VAL A 57 6.42 -19.08 13.35
CA VAL A 57 6.35 -18.08 12.29
C VAL A 57 5.50 -16.87 12.70
N ARG A 58 4.39 -17.08 13.42
CA ARG A 58 3.60 -15.97 13.96
C ARG A 58 4.39 -15.12 14.95
N GLY A 59 5.18 -15.74 15.82
CA GLY A 59 6.07 -15.01 16.73
C GLY A 59 7.11 -14.18 15.96
N CYS A 60 7.69 -14.75 14.92
CA CYS A 60 8.66 -14.07 14.05
C CYS A 60 8.08 -12.86 13.31
N LEU A 61 6.84 -12.96 12.84
CA LEU A 61 6.17 -11.94 12.05
C LEU A 61 5.27 -11.02 12.88
N ALA A 62 5.33 -11.07 14.22
CA ALA A 62 4.44 -10.30 15.09
C ALA A 62 4.47 -8.79 14.80
N HIS A 63 5.67 -8.23 14.57
CA HIS A 63 5.83 -6.81 14.23
C HIS A 63 5.26 -6.45 12.84
N VAL A 64 5.35 -7.36 11.87
CA VAL A 64 4.75 -7.16 10.54
C VAL A 64 3.22 -7.30 10.63
N ALA A 65 2.73 -8.17 11.51
CA ALA A 65 1.30 -8.38 11.72
C ALA A 65 0.58 -7.12 12.22
N GLU A 66 1.28 -6.23 12.94
CA GLU A 66 0.73 -4.93 13.35
C GLU A 66 0.39 -4.03 12.16
N LEU A 67 1.07 -4.19 11.02
CA LEU A 67 0.81 -3.43 9.80
C LEU A 67 -0.38 -3.96 8.99
N VAL A 68 -0.92 -5.15 9.30
CA VAL A 68 -1.94 -5.78 8.46
C VAL A 68 -3.20 -4.92 8.31
N GLN A 69 -3.72 -4.37 9.40
CA GLN A 69 -4.91 -3.51 9.35
C GLN A 69 -4.61 -2.16 8.70
N PRO A 70 -3.59 -1.38 9.14
CA PRO A 70 -3.22 -0.12 8.48
C PRO A 70 -2.94 -0.28 6.97
N TRP A 71 -2.31 -1.39 6.57
CA TRP A 71 -2.04 -1.69 5.17
C TRP A 71 -3.31 -1.98 4.38
N SER A 72 -4.24 -2.75 4.95
CA SER A 72 -5.54 -3.02 4.32
C SER A 72 -6.34 -1.73 4.12
N ASP A 73 -6.35 -0.84 5.11
CA ASP A 73 -7.02 0.45 5.03
C ASP A 73 -6.36 1.36 3.98
N PHE A 74 -5.02 1.37 3.95
CA PHE A 74 -4.25 2.09 2.95
C PHE A 74 -4.55 1.63 1.52
N VAL A 75 -4.57 0.32 1.27
CA VAL A 75 -4.91 -0.27 -0.03
C VAL A 75 -6.34 0.08 -0.43
N SER A 76 -7.30 -0.05 0.50
CA SER A 76 -8.70 0.30 0.25
C SER A 76 -8.86 1.80 -0.06
N GLY A 77 -8.07 2.65 0.60
CA GLY A 77 -8.01 4.09 0.32
C GLY A 77 -7.46 4.40 -1.07
N LEU A 78 -6.38 3.72 -1.47
CA LEU A 78 -5.81 3.81 -2.80
C LEU A 78 -6.82 3.40 -3.88
N GLU A 79 -7.55 2.30 -3.70
CA GLU A 79 -8.59 1.85 -4.62
C GLU A 79 -9.64 2.94 -4.85
N ARG A 80 -10.13 3.56 -3.77
CA ARG A 80 -11.10 4.68 -3.87
C ARG A 80 -10.53 5.91 -4.58
N LEU A 81 -9.26 6.24 -4.36
CA LEU A 81 -8.60 7.34 -5.05
C LEU A 81 -8.43 7.05 -6.55
N THR A 82 -8.04 5.82 -6.90
CA THR A 82 -7.92 5.38 -8.30
C THR A 82 -9.26 5.37 -9.02
N SER A 83 -10.34 4.89 -8.38
CA SER A 83 -11.67 4.90 -8.97
C SER A 83 -12.18 6.31 -9.24
N GLY A 84 -11.87 7.27 -8.35
CA GLY A 84 -12.20 8.69 -8.57
C GLY A 84 -11.43 9.31 -9.74
N LEU A 85 -10.15 8.96 -9.92
CA LEU A 85 -9.36 9.45 -11.05
C LEU A 85 -9.90 8.95 -12.40
N VAL A 86 -10.27 7.67 -12.48
CA VAL A 86 -10.83 7.07 -13.71
C VAL A 86 -12.23 7.61 -14.01
N ALA A 87 -13.02 7.96 -12.99
CA ALA A 87 -14.42 8.37 -13.16
C ALA A 87 -14.64 9.89 -13.29
N SER A 88 -13.82 10.76 -12.68
CA SER A 88 -14.08 12.21 -12.65
C SER A 88 -12.90 13.12 -13.02
N TYR A 89 -11.70 12.57 -13.20
CA TYR A 89 -10.50 13.34 -13.53
C TYR A 89 -9.66 12.63 -14.59
N ASN A 90 -10.28 12.21 -15.69
CA ASN A 90 -9.47 11.94 -16.87
C ASN A 90 -8.86 13.26 -17.30
N ILE A 91 -7.58 13.46 -17.00
CA ILE A 91 -6.92 14.75 -17.21
C ILE A 91 -6.96 15.17 -18.68
N GLU A 92 -6.99 14.18 -19.59
CA GLU A 92 -7.18 14.39 -21.01
C GLU A 92 -8.57 14.96 -21.33
N GLU A 93 -9.62 14.51 -20.64
CA GLU A 93 -10.98 15.03 -20.79
C GLU A 93 -11.09 16.45 -20.25
N VAL A 94 -10.56 16.73 -19.06
CA VAL A 94 -10.55 18.09 -18.48
C VAL A 94 -9.73 19.05 -19.33
N LEU A 95 -8.59 18.62 -19.86
CA LEU A 95 -7.77 19.43 -20.76
C LEU A 95 -8.47 19.66 -22.11
N SER A 96 -9.25 18.69 -22.60
CA SER A 96 -9.95 18.80 -23.88
C SER A 96 -11.06 19.85 -23.93
N VAL A 97 -11.64 20.21 -22.77
CA VAL A 97 -12.72 21.21 -22.67
C VAL A 97 -12.26 22.53 -22.05
N LEU A 98 -10.97 22.67 -21.75
CA LEU A 98 -10.47 23.84 -21.03
C LEU A 98 -10.54 25.12 -21.88
N ASP A 99 -10.22 25.04 -23.17
CA ASP A 99 -10.25 26.17 -24.11
C ASP A 99 -11.68 26.73 -24.29
N THR A 100 -12.66 25.83 -24.41
CA THR A 100 -14.07 26.18 -24.53
C THR A 100 -14.59 26.81 -23.24
N LYS A 101 -14.23 26.26 -22.07
CA LYS A 101 -14.62 26.84 -20.77
C LYS A 101 -14.01 28.23 -20.53
N ILE A 102 -12.77 28.45 -20.96
CA ILE A 102 -12.14 29.78 -20.90
C ILE A 102 -12.89 30.76 -21.82
N SER A 103 -13.21 30.34 -23.05
CA SER A 103 -13.93 31.16 -24.02
C SER A 103 -15.33 31.53 -23.52
N GLU A 104 -16.05 30.58 -22.92
CA GLU A 104 -17.35 30.80 -22.27
C GLU A 104 -17.24 31.80 -21.11
N ALA A 105 -16.23 31.68 -20.26
CA ALA A 105 -16.02 32.60 -19.15
C ALA A 105 -15.70 34.03 -19.63
N ILE A 106 -14.93 34.17 -20.72
CA ILE A 106 -14.65 35.47 -21.34
C ILE A 106 -15.93 36.06 -21.94
N MET A 107 -16.70 35.28 -22.70
CA MET A 107 -17.97 35.74 -23.27
C MET A 107 -18.94 36.19 -22.17
N TYR A 108 -19.06 35.39 -21.10
CA TYR A 108 -19.89 35.73 -19.95
C TYR A 108 -19.45 37.06 -19.29
N ALA A 109 -18.14 37.26 -19.11
CA ALA A 109 -17.60 38.50 -18.53
C ALA A 109 -17.81 39.71 -19.46
N MET A 110 -17.74 39.52 -20.78
CA MET A 110 -18.03 40.57 -21.76
C MET A 110 -19.51 40.97 -21.77
N GLU A 111 -20.41 39.99 -21.61
CA GLU A 111 -21.85 40.19 -21.68
C GLU A 111 -22.42 40.78 -20.37
N ASN A 112 -21.86 40.39 -19.22
CA ASN A 112 -22.29 40.85 -17.89
C ASN A 112 -21.38 41.92 -17.28
N GLY A 113 -20.34 42.36 -17.99
CA GLY A 113 -19.37 43.36 -17.52
C GLY A 113 -19.99 44.64 -16.93
N PRO A 114 -21.07 45.21 -17.50
CA PRO A 114 -21.73 46.39 -16.94
C PRO A 114 -22.45 46.16 -15.60
N GLU A 115 -22.85 44.92 -15.27
CA GLU A 115 -23.48 44.57 -13.99
C GLU A 115 -22.45 44.14 -12.92
N LEU A 116 -21.22 43.84 -13.34
CA LEU A 116 -20.13 43.39 -12.48
C LEU A 116 -19.20 44.54 -12.02
N SER A 117 -19.45 45.79 -12.46
CA SER A 117 -18.68 46.99 -12.12
C SER A 117 -19.31 47.84 -11.02
#